data_AF-A0A0G1VFK3-F1
#
_entry.id   AF-A0A0G1VFK3-F1
#
_cell.length_a   1.000
_cell.length_b   1.000
_cell.length_c   1.000
_cell.angle_alpha   90.00
_cell.angle_beta   90.00
_cell.angle_gamma   90.00
#
_symmetry.space_group_name_H-M   'P 1'
#
loop_
_entity.id
_entity.type
_entity.pdbx_description
1 polymer ?
#
loop_
_entity_poly.entity_id
_entity_poly.type
_entity_poly.pdbx_seq_one_letter_code
_entity_poly.pdbx_strand_id
1 'polypeptide(L)'
;MQLENTKEDAVLVTNNTDRVQTISIYPTDAVITNTGAFSCEQKVEDLDGVGSWIKLAKSEVTLQPGTDREVPFIITMPSRVDVGEYNGCLAFEPKGDEGEVEGNVRIRTRSAVRVAVTVPGDLKKQVDITDFSVTSKQGGRQDYTLSLENTGNVSADTTSIIALKSLAGTDLYSNKGTYPVLADSTYDVIFSNDALPFWGGWYRISASISYDKAAGSLGNAVSSDMVKKYAKDKYVFISPAPLATAIYFGMLAIILTCVLYLWIRQRDKNNALKSWQQHTVKQGETIQSLAESRGESWQKLAKVNSIKAPYVLVEGTKIRIPRKN
;
A
#
# COMPACT_ATOMS: atom_id res chain seq x y z
N MET A 1 48.56 1.75 -2.20
CA MET A 1 47.95 2.51 -3.30
C MET A 1 47.53 3.85 -2.71
N GLN A 2 48.23 4.94 -3.02
CA GLN A 2 47.84 6.26 -2.54
C GLN A 2 46.53 6.62 -3.26
N LEU A 3 45.45 6.75 -2.52
CA LEU A 3 44.20 7.29 -3.06
C LEU A 3 44.51 8.71 -3.51
N GLU A 4 44.20 9.06 -4.76
CA GLU A 4 44.07 10.47 -5.14
C GLU A 4 43.05 11.09 -4.18
N ASN A 5 43.53 11.99 -3.32
CA ASN A 5 42.71 12.67 -2.32
C ASN A 5 41.89 13.81 -2.92
N THR A 6 41.93 13.97 -4.24
CA THR A 6 41.29 15.04 -4.96
C THR A 6 40.53 14.50 -6.17
N LYS A 7 39.31 14.99 -6.37
CA LYS A 7 38.50 14.74 -7.58
C LYS A 7 37.94 16.05 -8.11
N GLU A 8 37.88 16.16 -9.42
CA GLU A 8 37.32 17.32 -10.14
C GLU A 8 36.01 16.90 -10.80
N ASP A 9 35.04 17.79 -10.74
CA ASP A 9 33.75 17.63 -11.39
C ASP A 9 33.14 19.02 -11.65
N ALA A 10 31.97 19.08 -12.29
CA ALA A 10 31.27 20.33 -12.55
C ALA A 10 29.76 20.18 -12.38
N VAL A 11 29.12 21.28 -11.98
CA VAL A 11 27.65 21.36 -11.98
C VAL A 11 27.17 22.28 -13.10
N LEU A 12 26.19 21.82 -13.86
CA LEU A 12 25.53 22.59 -14.89
C LEU A 12 24.41 23.43 -14.28
N VAL A 13 24.54 24.75 -14.35
CA VAL A 13 23.52 25.69 -13.87
C VAL A 13 22.78 26.26 -15.07
N THR A 14 21.47 26.09 -15.11
CA THR A 14 20.62 26.56 -16.23
C THR A 14 19.61 27.60 -15.74
N ASN A 15 19.51 28.72 -16.45
CA ASN A 15 18.46 29.70 -16.23
C ASN A 15 17.26 29.41 -17.14
N ASN A 16 16.23 28.77 -16.59
CA ASN A 16 14.99 28.46 -17.31
C ASN A 16 13.95 29.60 -17.27
N THR A 17 14.33 30.79 -16.81
CA THR A 17 13.43 31.95 -16.74
C THR A 17 13.60 32.85 -17.98
N ASP A 18 12.68 33.78 -18.16
CA ASP A 18 12.68 34.81 -19.22
C ASP A 18 13.48 36.07 -18.85
N ARG A 19 14.09 36.11 -17.66
CA ARG A 19 14.88 37.23 -17.15
C ARG A 19 16.31 36.83 -16.80
N VAL A 20 17.20 37.83 -16.71
CA VAL A 20 18.57 37.62 -16.24
C VAL A 20 18.52 37.17 -14.78
N GLN A 21 19.24 36.10 -14.46
CA GLN A 21 19.30 35.55 -13.11
C GLN A 21 20.74 35.49 -12.63
N THR A 22 20.96 35.94 -11.39
CA THR A 22 22.25 35.80 -10.70
C THR A 22 22.07 34.74 -9.63
N ILE A 23 22.78 33.62 -9.74
CA ILE A 23 22.61 32.46 -8.88
C ILE A 23 23.83 32.33 -7.98
N SER A 24 23.61 32.30 -6.66
CA SER A 24 24.62 31.96 -5.67
C SER A 24 24.76 30.45 -5.58
N ILE A 25 26.00 29.97 -5.54
CA ILE A 25 26.35 28.56 -5.46
C ILE A 25 27.27 28.37 -4.27
N TYR A 26 26.92 27.45 -3.38
CA TYR A 26 27.71 27.19 -2.19
C TYR A 26 27.56 25.74 -1.72
N PRO A 27 28.63 25.13 -1.19
CA PRO A 27 28.53 23.84 -0.56
C PRO A 27 27.87 23.95 0.82
N THR A 28 27.20 22.88 1.25
CA THR A 28 26.76 22.68 2.64
C THR A 28 26.95 21.22 3.02
N ASP A 29 26.92 20.94 4.32
CA ASP A 29 26.82 19.56 4.79
C ASP A 29 25.40 19.01 4.63
N ALA A 30 25.32 17.69 4.68
CA ALA A 30 24.06 16.96 4.67
C ALA A 30 23.54 16.80 6.09
N VAL A 31 22.24 16.93 6.26
CA VAL A 31 21.54 16.65 7.50
C VAL A 31 20.42 15.65 7.25
N ILE A 32 20.20 14.78 8.23
CA ILE A 32 19.14 13.77 8.17
C ILE A 32 17.91 14.34 8.88
N THR A 33 16.76 14.34 8.23
CA THR A 33 15.51 14.78 8.86
C THR A 33 15.07 13.79 9.95
N ASN A 34 14.09 14.18 10.74
CA ASN A 34 13.46 13.30 11.73
C ASN A 34 12.83 12.02 11.13
N THR A 35 12.50 12.01 9.84
CA THR A 35 11.99 10.82 9.13
C THR A 35 13.11 10.04 8.43
N GLY A 36 14.37 10.44 8.62
CA GLY A 36 15.51 9.81 7.96
C GLY A 36 15.82 10.30 6.55
N ALA A 37 15.06 11.28 6.05
CA ALA A 37 15.26 11.77 4.69
C ALA A 37 16.52 12.65 4.60
N PHE A 38 17.18 12.58 3.45
CA PHE A 38 18.29 13.46 3.13
C PHE A 38 17.82 14.91 3.02
N SER A 39 18.57 15.83 3.64
CA SER A 39 18.41 17.28 3.52
C SER A 39 19.78 17.95 3.54
N CYS A 40 19.79 19.24 3.24
CA CYS A 40 20.98 20.08 3.23
C CYS A 40 20.90 21.11 4.36
N GLU A 41 22.01 21.30 5.07
CA GLU A 41 22.11 22.34 6.09
C GLU A 41 21.96 23.74 5.51
N GLN A 42 21.74 24.73 6.37
CA GLN A 42 21.61 26.13 5.93
C GLN A 42 22.99 26.72 5.63
N LYS A 43 23.01 27.78 4.81
CA LYS A 43 24.25 28.46 4.43
C LYS A 43 25.08 28.98 5.61
N VAL A 44 24.41 29.29 6.71
CA VAL A 44 25.03 29.92 7.90
C VAL A 44 25.63 28.91 8.87
N GLU A 45 25.34 27.62 8.68
CA GLU A 45 25.92 26.55 9.49
C GLU A 45 27.40 26.37 9.17
N ASP A 46 28.14 25.88 10.16
CA ASP A 46 29.55 25.53 9.99
C ASP A 46 29.71 24.33 9.06
N LEU A 47 30.85 24.24 8.36
CA LEU A 47 31.15 23.15 7.44
C LEU A 47 32.14 22.19 8.09
N ASP A 48 31.64 21.05 8.57
CA ASP A 48 32.40 20.01 9.25
C ASP A 48 32.60 18.75 8.38
N GLY A 49 31.75 18.56 7.37
CA GLY A 49 31.69 17.37 6.51
C GLY A 49 32.11 17.64 5.07
N VAL A 50 31.42 16.99 4.12
CA VAL A 50 31.70 17.07 2.68
C VAL A 50 31.64 18.50 2.16
N GLY A 51 30.82 19.37 2.77
CA GLY A 51 30.75 20.78 2.42
C GLY A 51 32.10 21.49 2.55
N SER A 52 32.90 21.13 3.55
CA SER A 52 34.27 21.65 3.75
C SER A 52 35.28 21.10 2.73
N TRP A 53 34.98 19.95 2.11
CA TRP A 53 35.84 19.30 1.13
C TRP A 53 35.70 19.92 -0.26
N ILE A 54 34.58 20.60 -0.52
CA ILE A 54 34.24 21.16 -1.83
C ILE A 54 34.79 22.58 -1.98
N LYS A 55 35.58 22.80 -3.02
CA LYS A 55 36.04 24.12 -3.46
C LYS A 55 35.47 24.44 -4.83
N LEU A 56 34.59 25.44 -4.89
CA LEU A 56 34.00 25.94 -6.14
C LEU A 56 34.98 26.87 -6.87
N ALA A 57 35.02 26.77 -8.21
CA ALA A 57 35.73 27.74 -9.04
C ALA A 57 35.05 29.13 -9.01
N LYS A 58 33.72 29.15 -8.87
CA LYS A 58 32.91 30.36 -8.69
C LYS A 58 31.74 30.08 -7.75
N SER A 59 31.49 30.99 -6.82
CA SER A 59 30.34 30.96 -5.92
C SER A 59 29.12 31.73 -6.45
N GLU A 60 29.23 32.33 -7.63
CA GLU A 60 28.19 33.17 -8.22
C GLU A 60 28.30 33.16 -9.75
N VAL A 61 27.15 33.03 -10.41
CA VAL A 61 27.04 33.07 -11.88
C VAL A 61 25.83 33.88 -12.30
N THR A 62 26.01 34.80 -13.23
CA THR A 62 24.93 35.54 -13.88
C THR A 62 24.66 34.93 -15.24
N LEU A 63 23.40 34.55 -15.48
CA LEU A 63 22.95 33.85 -16.68
C LEU A 63 21.86 34.66 -17.38
N GLN A 64 21.97 34.75 -18.70
CA GLN A 64 20.92 35.29 -19.56
C GLN A 64 19.73 34.31 -19.61
N PRO A 65 18.53 34.77 -20.00
CA PRO A 65 17.37 33.90 -20.19
C PRO A 65 17.70 32.69 -21.09
N GLY A 66 17.32 31.49 -20.66
CA GLY A 66 17.51 30.25 -21.42
C GLY A 66 18.96 29.78 -21.60
N THR A 67 19.93 30.37 -20.89
CA THR A 67 21.34 29.99 -20.99
C THR A 67 21.79 29.14 -19.80
N ASP A 68 22.83 28.34 -20.05
CA ASP A 68 23.47 27.49 -19.06
C ASP A 68 24.97 27.82 -18.88
N ARG A 69 25.52 27.39 -17.76
CA ARG A 69 26.95 27.48 -17.45
C ARG A 69 27.38 26.35 -16.55
N GLU A 70 28.47 25.69 -16.93
CA GLU A 70 29.18 24.77 -16.04
C GLU A 70 30.00 25.53 -15.00
N VAL A 71 29.90 25.07 -13.75
CA VAL A 71 30.67 25.58 -12.62
C VAL A 71 31.53 24.44 -12.07
N PRO A 72 32.83 24.42 -12.40
CA PRO A 72 33.74 23.42 -11.88
C PRO A 72 33.90 23.51 -10.38
N PHE A 73 34.07 22.37 -9.74
CA PHE A 73 34.44 22.25 -8.34
C PHE A 73 35.43 21.11 -8.13
N ILE A 74 36.16 21.22 -7.03
CA ILE A 74 37.16 20.25 -6.61
C ILE A 74 36.75 19.72 -5.24
N ILE A 75 36.72 18.40 -5.09
CA ILE A 75 36.54 17.75 -3.79
C ILE A 75 37.92 17.33 -3.30
N THR A 76 38.34 17.82 -2.13
CA THR A 76 39.60 17.42 -1.48
C THR A 76 39.29 16.72 -0.17
N MET A 77 39.47 15.41 -0.16
CA MET A 77 39.24 14.57 1.02
C MET A 77 40.39 14.74 2.04
N PRO A 78 40.09 14.83 3.35
CA PRO A 78 41.10 14.80 4.40
C PRO A 78 41.97 13.53 4.36
N SER A 79 43.16 13.59 4.97
CA SER A 79 44.12 12.47 4.97
C SER A 79 43.72 11.28 5.85
N ARG A 80 42.67 11.42 6.66
CA ARG A 80 42.12 10.38 7.54
C ARG A 80 40.59 10.38 7.44
N VAL A 81 40.08 9.55 6.53
CA VAL A 81 38.65 9.29 6.36
C VAL A 81 38.47 7.79 6.28
N ASP A 82 37.48 7.28 7.01
CA ASP A 82 37.17 5.86 7.02
C ASP A 82 36.50 5.43 5.71
N VAL A 83 36.49 4.12 5.47
CA VAL A 83 35.80 3.55 4.30
C VAL A 83 34.29 3.71 4.45
N GLY A 84 33.65 4.28 3.44
CA GLY A 84 32.20 4.48 3.44
C GLY A 84 31.77 5.62 2.54
N GLU A 85 30.52 6.04 2.71
CA GLU A 85 29.91 7.14 1.99
C GLU A 85 29.70 8.35 2.90
N TYR A 86 30.09 9.52 2.41
CA TYR A 86 29.92 10.80 3.06
C TYR A 86 29.06 11.69 2.18
N ASN A 87 28.16 12.44 2.81
CA ASN A 87 27.14 13.20 2.10
C ASN A 87 27.27 14.69 2.38
N GLY A 88 27.12 15.49 1.32
CA GLY A 88 26.99 16.93 1.37
C GLY A 88 26.07 17.42 0.27
N CYS A 89 26.04 18.73 0.08
CA CYS A 89 25.22 19.36 -0.93
C CYS A 89 25.97 20.46 -1.67
N LEU A 90 25.58 20.68 -2.92
CA LEU A 90 25.76 21.94 -3.62
C LEU A 90 24.41 22.64 -3.71
N ALA A 91 24.27 23.78 -3.05
CA ALA A 91 23.05 24.57 -3.04
C ALA A 91 23.13 25.74 -4.04
N PHE A 92 21.98 26.05 -4.63
CA PHE A 92 21.76 27.08 -5.65
C PHE A 92 20.63 27.99 -5.18
N GLU A 93 20.90 29.29 -5.12
CA GLU A 93 19.95 30.29 -4.63
C GLU A 93 19.98 31.53 -5.54
N PRO A 94 18.87 31.84 -6.26
CA PRO A 94 18.76 33.08 -7.02
C PRO A 94 18.87 34.30 -6.11
N LYS A 95 19.72 35.26 -6.50
CA LYS A 95 19.82 36.57 -5.87
C LYS A 95 18.72 37.48 -6.42
N GLY A 96 18.00 38.14 -5.52
CA GLY A 96 17.00 39.14 -5.90
C GLY A 96 15.60 38.58 -6.20
N ASP A 97 15.35 37.29 -6.00
CA ASP A 97 13.99 36.78 -5.77
C ASP A 97 13.52 37.25 -4.38
N GLU A 98 13.23 38.54 -4.28
CA GLU A 98 12.22 39.04 -3.36
C GLU A 98 10.89 38.70 -4.03
N GLY A 99 10.30 37.55 -3.67
CA GLY A 99 9.08 37.04 -4.32
C GLY A 99 7.97 38.09 -4.50
N GLU A 100 7.03 37.82 -5.41
CA GLU A 100 5.82 38.62 -5.56
C GLU A 100 5.19 38.88 -4.18
N VAL A 101 4.97 40.16 -3.87
CA VAL A 101 4.35 40.59 -2.61
C VAL A 101 2.85 40.50 -2.78
N GLU A 102 2.30 39.29 -2.70
CA GLU A 102 0.88 39.09 -2.39
C GLU A 102 0.77 38.84 -0.87
N GLY A 103 0.79 39.93 -0.11
CA GLY A 103 0.87 39.90 1.37
C GLY A 103 2.30 39.83 1.92
N ASN A 104 2.43 39.74 3.25
CA ASN A 104 3.70 39.85 4.00
C ASN A 104 4.64 38.61 3.87
N VAL A 105 4.47 37.73 2.90
CA VAL A 105 5.27 36.50 2.76
C VAL A 105 6.30 36.66 1.64
N ARG A 106 7.59 36.56 1.97
CA ARG A 106 8.69 36.55 1.00
C ARG A 106 9.13 35.11 0.77
N ILE A 107 8.90 34.58 -0.44
CA ILE A 107 9.37 33.25 -0.83
C ILE A 107 10.80 33.38 -1.37
N ARG A 108 11.72 32.58 -0.81
CA ARG A 108 13.06 32.38 -1.38
C ARG A 108 13.20 30.92 -1.79
N THR A 109 13.45 30.71 -3.08
CA THR A 109 13.64 29.36 -3.63
C THR A 109 15.10 28.95 -3.48
N ARG A 110 15.33 27.81 -2.84
CA ARG A 110 16.65 27.19 -2.71
C ARG A 110 16.57 25.79 -3.29
N SER A 111 17.42 25.49 -4.28
CA SER A 111 17.58 24.16 -4.83
C SER A 111 18.93 23.59 -4.40
N ALA A 112 19.05 22.28 -4.28
CA ALA A 112 20.32 21.66 -3.94
C ALA A 112 20.47 20.30 -4.63
N VAL A 113 21.71 19.95 -4.92
CA VAL A 113 22.09 18.63 -5.45
C VAL A 113 22.92 17.93 -4.40
N ARG A 114 22.62 16.64 -4.17
CA ARG A 114 23.38 15.78 -3.26
C ARG A 114 24.75 15.47 -3.85
N VAL A 115 25.80 15.67 -3.06
CA VAL A 115 27.15 15.22 -3.36
C VAL A 115 27.44 14.05 -2.44
N ALA A 116 27.61 12.85 -3.02
CA ALA A 116 27.94 11.64 -2.27
C ALA A 116 29.37 11.22 -2.62
N VAL A 117 30.25 11.25 -1.61
CA VAL A 117 31.66 10.89 -1.74
C VAL A 117 31.84 9.49 -1.18
N THR A 118 32.21 8.54 -2.05
CA THR A 118 32.47 7.14 -1.64
C THR A 118 33.97 6.90 -1.51
N VAL A 119 34.41 6.62 -0.29
CA VAL A 119 35.78 6.20 0.03
C VAL A 119 35.89 4.69 -0.19
N PRO A 120 36.73 4.21 -1.12
CA PRO A 120 36.77 2.79 -1.47
C PRO A 120 37.36 1.92 -0.34
N GLY A 121 36.91 0.67 -0.28
CA GLY A 121 37.35 -0.33 0.70
C GLY A 121 36.31 -1.43 0.88
N ASP A 122 36.16 -1.94 2.11
CA ASP A 122 35.07 -2.85 2.49
C ASP A 122 33.74 -2.09 2.60
N LEU A 123 33.04 -1.94 1.46
CA LEU A 123 31.73 -1.30 1.39
C LEU A 123 30.61 -2.29 1.71
N LYS A 124 29.77 -1.94 2.68
CA LYS A 124 28.65 -2.73 3.19
C LYS A 124 27.35 -1.98 2.95
N LYS A 125 26.46 -2.59 2.18
CA LYS A 125 25.11 -2.11 1.91
C LYS A 125 24.11 -3.04 2.60
N GLN A 126 23.51 -2.58 3.69
CA GLN A 126 22.61 -3.42 4.48
C GLN A 126 21.47 -2.61 5.08
N VAL A 127 20.31 -2.67 4.43
CA VAL A 127 19.05 -2.11 4.95
C VAL A 127 18.20 -3.23 5.52
N ASP A 128 17.70 -3.03 6.74
CA ASP A 128 16.81 -3.91 7.48
C ASP A 128 15.47 -3.22 7.77
N ILE A 129 14.41 -4.02 7.90
CA ILE A 129 13.10 -3.53 8.36
C ILE A 129 13.06 -3.71 9.87
N THR A 130 12.96 -2.61 10.61
CA THR A 130 12.96 -2.63 12.08
C THR A 130 11.55 -2.66 12.65
N ASP A 131 10.62 -1.91 12.05
CA ASP A 131 9.21 -1.93 12.41
C ASP A 131 8.29 -1.77 11.20
N PHE A 132 7.09 -2.32 11.34
CA PHE A 132 6.00 -2.07 10.42
C PHE A 132 4.70 -1.92 11.20
N SER A 133 4.08 -0.75 11.08
CA SER A 133 2.85 -0.39 11.79
C SER A 133 1.77 0.13 10.85
N VAL A 134 0.52 -0.05 11.28
CA VAL A 134 -0.68 0.35 10.54
C VAL A 134 -1.60 1.08 11.52
N THR A 135 -1.95 2.32 11.18
CA THR A 135 -2.84 3.15 11.98
C THR A 135 -4.12 3.43 11.19
N SER A 136 -5.25 3.01 11.72
CA SER A 136 -6.57 3.35 11.15
C SER A 136 -7.02 4.71 11.67
N LYS A 137 -7.42 5.61 10.76
CA LYS A 137 -7.96 6.94 11.05
C LYS A 137 -9.47 7.01 10.81
N GLN A 138 -10.07 8.13 11.21
CA GLN A 138 -11.48 8.41 10.94
C GLN A 138 -11.78 8.31 9.43
N GLY A 139 -12.97 7.79 9.09
CA GLY A 139 -13.35 7.54 7.70
C GLY A 139 -12.75 6.27 7.08
N GLY A 140 -11.96 5.51 7.85
CA GLY A 140 -11.40 4.22 7.41
C GLY A 140 -10.03 4.33 6.72
N ARG A 141 -9.52 5.54 6.49
CA ARG A 141 -8.16 5.79 5.98
C ARG A 141 -7.12 5.02 6.79
N GLN A 142 -6.16 4.43 6.11
CA GLN A 142 -5.07 3.69 6.74
C GLN A 142 -3.76 4.42 6.48
N ASP A 143 -3.04 4.75 7.54
CA ASP A 143 -1.67 5.24 7.47
C ASP A 143 -0.73 4.07 7.80
N TYR A 144 0.26 3.86 6.94
CA TYR A 144 1.27 2.82 7.05
C TYR A 144 2.62 3.46 7.32
N THR A 145 3.32 2.96 8.33
CA THR A 145 4.69 3.37 8.62
C THR A 145 5.59 2.15 8.58
N LEU A 146 6.57 2.18 7.68
CA LEU A 146 7.60 1.16 7.54
C LEU A 146 8.94 1.79 7.92
N SER A 147 9.49 1.35 9.05
CA SER A 147 10.75 1.85 9.58
C SER A 147 11.90 0.98 9.10
N LEU A 148 12.89 1.64 8.52
CA LEU A 148 14.08 1.04 7.94
C LEU A 148 15.31 1.49 8.72
N GLU A 149 16.32 0.63 8.78
CA GLU A 149 17.63 0.94 9.35
C GLU A 149 18.71 0.46 8.40
N ASN A 150 19.66 1.34 8.08
CA ASN A 150 20.82 0.98 7.30
C ASN A 150 22.03 0.86 8.23
N THR A 151 22.45 -0.38 8.47
CA THR A 151 23.63 -0.71 9.28
C THR A 151 24.92 -0.79 8.45
N GLY A 152 24.80 -0.51 7.14
CA GLY A 152 25.91 -0.41 6.22
C GLY A 152 26.61 0.96 6.27
N ASN A 153 27.78 1.03 5.63
CA ASN A 153 28.57 2.26 5.49
C ASN A 153 28.35 2.96 4.13
N VAL A 154 27.39 2.51 3.32
CA VAL A 154 26.97 3.18 2.08
C VAL A 154 25.45 3.27 1.98
N SER A 155 24.94 4.27 1.26
CA SER A 155 23.50 4.43 1.05
C SER A 155 22.92 3.31 0.18
N ALA A 156 21.62 3.07 0.31
CA ALA A 156 20.87 2.17 -0.55
C ALA A 156 19.59 2.83 -1.09
N ASP A 157 19.46 2.92 -2.41
CA ASP A 157 18.21 3.28 -3.08
C ASP A 157 17.19 2.15 -2.89
N THR A 158 16.34 2.32 -1.88
CA THR A 158 15.47 1.27 -1.37
C THR A 158 14.05 1.48 -1.89
N THR A 159 13.59 0.52 -2.68
CA THR A 159 12.21 0.48 -3.17
C THR A 159 11.33 -0.20 -2.13
N SER A 160 10.42 0.57 -1.54
CA SER A 160 9.45 0.10 -0.55
C SER A 160 8.09 -0.07 -1.19
N ILE A 161 7.48 -1.24 -0.99
CA ILE A 161 6.14 -1.58 -1.47
C ILE A 161 5.29 -1.97 -0.27
N ILE A 162 4.16 -1.28 -0.08
CA ILE A 162 3.14 -1.64 0.91
C ILE A 162 1.85 -1.94 0.16
N ALA A 163 1.37 -3.18 0.28
CA ALA A 163 0.21 -3.67 -0.46
C ALA A 163 -0.91 -4.13 0.48
N LEU A 164 -2.12 -3.68 0.19
CA LEU A 164 -3.35 -4.22 0.74
C LEU A 164 -3.79 -5.40 -0.13
N LYS A 165 -3.85 -6.59 0.48
CA LYS A 165 -4.20 -7.84 -0.17
C LYS A 165 -5.49 -8.42 0.40
N SER A 166 -6.23 -9.14 -0.43
CA SER A 166 -7.27 -10.05 0.04
C SER A 166 -6.66 -11.17 0.89
N LEU A 167 -7.48 -11.87 1.69
CA LEU A 167 -7.02 -13.06 2.43
C LEU A 167 -6.53 -14.18 1.49
N ALA A 168 -7.01 -14.22 0.24
CA ALA A 168 -6.51 -15.13 -0.78
C ALA A 168 -5.15 -14.71 -1.38
N GLY A 169 -4.65 -13.52 -1.04
CA GLY A 169 -3.36 -13.00 -1.46
C GLY A 169 -3.36 -12.16 -2.72
N THR A 170 -4.52 -11.81 -3.26
CA THR A 170 -4.66 -10.91 -4.42
C THR A 170 -4.39 -9.46 -3.99
N ASP A 171 -3.53 -8.77 -4.72
CA ASP A 171 -3.25 -7.35 -4.49
C ASP A 171 -4.47 -6.53 -4.92
N LEU A 172 -5.03 -5.77 -3.98
CA LEU A 172 -6.14 -4.84 -4.24
C LEU A 172 -5.63 -3.44 -4.50
N TYR A 173 -4.59 -3.06 -3.76
CA TYR A 173 -3.95 -1.76 -3.84
C TYR A 173 -2.51 -1.87 -3.34
N SER A 174 -1.61 -1.08 -3.93
CA SER A 174 -0.21 -1.01 -3.50
C SER A 174 0.37 0.38 -3.66
N ASN A 175 1.03 0.87 -2.61
CA ASN A 175 1.91 2.02 -2.67
C ASN A 175 3.34 1.55 -2.95
N LYS A 176 4.06 2.30 -3.80
CA LYS A 176 5.45 2.05 -4.14
C LYS A 176 6.21 3.37 -4.16
N GLY A 177 7.37 3.40 -3.51
CA GLY A 177 8.30 4.53 -3.58
C GLY A 177 9.73 4.05 -3.44
N THR A 178 10.67 4.73 -4.09
CA THR A 178 12.10 4.46 -3.99
C THR A 178 12.75 5.66 -3.34
N TYR A 179 13.42 5.43 -2.20
CA TYR A 179 14.03 6.48 -1.40
C TYR A 179 15.46 6.07 -1.04
N PRO A 180 16.41 7.03 -1.03
CA PRO A 180 17.76 6.76 -0.55
C PRO A 180 17.74 6.62 0.98
N VAL A 181 18.04 5.42 1.48
CA VAL A 181 18.28 5.19 2.91
C VAL A 181 19.77 5.38 3.14
N LEU A 182 20.15 6.44 3.87
CA LEU A 182 21.55 6.82 4.05
C LEU A 182 22.30 5.80 4.92
N ALA A 183 23.63 5.79 4.82
CA ALA A 183 24.47 4.96 5.68
C ALA A 183 24.30 5.35 7.15
N ASP A 184 24.37 4.35 8.05
CA ASP A 184 24.27 4.54 9.50
C ASP A 184 23.06 5.39 9.94
N SER A 185 21.93 5.21 9.27
CA SER A 185 20.72 6.00 9.51
C SER A 185 19.46 5.15 9.52
N THR A 186 18.41 5.70 10.14
CA THR A 186 17.05 5.18 10.01
C THR A 186 16.29 5.95 8.93
N TYR A 187 15.21 5.35 8.41
CA TYR A 187 14.31 6.00 7.47
C TYR A 187 12.88 5.48 7.64
N ASP A 188 11.92 6.39 7.82
CA ASP A 188 10.51 6.07 7.92
C ASP A 188 9.80 6.30 6.59
N VAL A 189 9.35 5.21 5.96
CA VAL A 189 8.49 5.27 4.79
C VAL A 189 7.04 5.34 5.25
N ILE A 190 6.41 6.48 4.97
CA ILE A 190 5.02 6.74 5.35
C ILE A 190 4.16 6.78 4.10
N PHE A 191 3.15 5.92 4.06
CA PHE A 191 2.13 5.92 3.00
C PHE A 191 0.74 5.99 3.61
N SER A 192 -0.16 6.71 2.95
CA SER A 192 -1.58 6.69 3.28
C SER A 192 -2.35 5.99 2.18
N ASN A 193 -3.42 5.30 2.56
CA ASN A 193 -4.40 4.74 1.64
C ASN A 193 -5.81 5.20 2.00
N ASP A 194 -6.43 5.88 1.05
CA ASP A 194 -7.82 6.32 1.11
C ASP A 194 -8.76 5.34 0.39
N ALA A 195 -8.23 4.42 -0.43
CA ALA A 195 -9.02 3.44 -1.17
C ALA A 195 -9.44 2.27 -0.25
N LEU A 196 -10.74 2.21 0.04
CA LEU A 196 -11.34 1.17 0.88
C LEU A 196 -12.13 0.16 0.04
N PRO A 197 -11.92 -1.14 0.23
CA PRO A 197 -12.73 -2.17 -0.43
C PRO A 197 -14.21 -2.03 -0.11
N PHE A 198 -15.06 -2.05 -1.16
CA PHE A 198 -16.51 -1.87 -1.02
C PHE A 198 -17.17 -2.84 -0.02
N TRP A 199 -16.80 -4.12 -0.10
CA TRP A 199 -17.40 -5.19 0.71
C TRP A 199 -16.92 -5.22 2.17
N GLY A 200 -15.84 -4.51 2.51
CA GLY A 200 -15.21 -4.59 3.83
C GLY A 200 -14.73 -6.00 4.19
N GLY A 201 -14.45 -6.24 5.47
CA GLY A 201 -13.96 -7.50 6.00
C GLY A 201 -12.49 -7.47 6.42
N TRP A 202 -11.90 -8.66 6.59
CA TRP A 202 -10.50 -8.83 6.95
C TRP A 202 -9.61 -8.76 5.71
N TYR A 203 -8.55 -7.96 5.80
CA TYR A 203 -7.54 -7.79 4.76
C TYR A 203 -6.14 -8.01 5.35
N ARG A 204 -5.22 -8.37 4.47
CA ARG A 204 -3.82 -8.59 4.81
C ARG A 204 -2.98 -7.46 4.23
N ILE A 205 -2.16 -6.83 5.05
CA ILE A 205 -1.23 -5.79 4.60
C ILE A 205 0.17 -6.36 4.66
N SER A 206 0.84 -6.36 3.51
CA SER A 206 2.23 -6.80 3.37
C SER A 206 3.10 -5.60 3.04
N ALA A 207 4.26 -5.51 3.70
CA ALA A 207 5.29 -4.54 3.35
C ALA A 207 6.58 -5.26 2.95
N SER A 208 7.26 -4.74 1.95
CA SER A 208 8.53 -5.28 1.47
C SER A 208 9.45 -4.16 1.01
N ILE A 209 10.75 -4.40 1.12
CA ILE A 209 11.78 -3.55 0.54
C ILE A 209 12.62 -4.33 -0.46
N SER A 210 13.16 -3.62 -1.44
CA SER A 210 14.18 -4.15 -2.33
C SER A 210 15.22 -3.10 -2.71
N TYR A 211 16.49 -3.49 -2.73
CA TYR A 211 17.61 -2.64 -3.13
C TYR A 211 18.68 -3.47 -3.85
N ASP A 212 19.51 -2.81 -4.64
CA ASP A 212 20.66 -3.41 -5.31
C ASP A 212 21.67 -3.94 -4.28
N LYS A 213 22.14 -5.18 -4.46
CA LYS A 213 23.18 -5.79 -3.62
C LYS A 213 24.56 -5.15 -3.80
N ALA A 214 24.88 -4.61 -4.97
CA ALA A 214 26.19 -4.04 -5.24
C ALA A 214 26.42 -2.79 -4.36
N ALA A 215 27.50 -2.78 -3.57
CA ALA A 215 27.86 -1.63 -2.75
C ALA A 215 28.65 -0.59 -3.57
N GLY A 216 28.45 0.70 -3.29
CA GLY A 216 29.17 1.80 -3.96
C GLY A 216 28.62 2.25 -5.32
N SER A 217 27.53 1.66 -5.82
CA SER A 217 26.71 2.23 -6.91
C SER A 217 25.71 3.24 -6.36
N LEU A 218 25.69 4.44 -6.93
CA LEU A 218 24.70 5.50 -6.68
C LEU A 218 23.78 5.64 -7.89
N GLY A 219 22.49 5.84 -7.66
CA GLY A 219 21.49 6.08 -8.69
C GLY A 219 20.92 4.81 -9.33
N ASN A 220 20.17 4.97 -10.42
CA ASN A 220 19.41 3.90 -11.09
C ASN A 220 20.28 2.88 -11.85
N ALA A 221 21.53 2.65 -11.44
CA ALA A 221 22.33 1.54 -11.92
C ALA A 221 21.75 0.24 -11.35
N VAL A 222 20.66 -0.23 -11.97
CA VAL A 222 19.96 -1.45 -11.59
C VAL A 222 20.86 -2.63 -11.91
N SER A 223 21.60 -3.13 -10.92
CA SER A 223 22.16 -4.48 -11.03
C SER A 223 21.01 -5.51 -11.06
N SER A 224 21.23 -6.66 -11.67
CA SER A 224 20.25 -7.76 -11.68
C SER A 224 20.02 -8.37 -10.29
N ASP A 225 20.95 -8.15 -9.37
CA ASP A 225 21.02 -8.84 -8.09
C ASP A 225 20.42 -7.97 -6.98
N MET A 226 19.14 -8.18 -6.74
CA MET A 226 18.38 -7.43 -5.74
C MET A 226 18.29 -8.19 -4.41
N VAL A 227 18.53 -7.50 -3.31
CA VAL A 227 18.14 -7.96 -1.97
C VAL A 227 16.67 -7.64 -1.77
N LYS A 228 15.88 -8.60 -1.30
CA LYS A 228 14.46 -8.40 -0.93
C LYS A 228 14.24 -8.80 0.52
N LYS A 229 13.57 -7.95 1.29
CA LYS A 229 13.16 -8.24 2.67
C LYS A 229 11.69 -7.94 2.85
N TYR A 230 11.05 -8.66 3.76
CA TYR A 230 9.61 -8.60 4.00
C TYR A 230 9.36 -8.33 5.47
N ALA A 231 8.47 -7.38 5.75
CA ALA A 231 7.93 -7.20 7.09
C ALA A 231 6.96 -8.34 7.42
N LYS A 232 6.70 -8.55 8.71
CA LYS A 232 5.61 -9.43 9.13
C LYS A 232 4.26 -8.84 8.72
N ASP A 233 3.48 -9.61 7.97
CA ASP A 233 2.13 -9.22 7.54
C ASP A 233 1.26 -8.77 8.73
N LYS A 234 0.47 -7.72 8.50
CA LYS A 234 -0.55 -7.23 9.43
C LYS A 234 -1.94 -7.54 8.90
N TYR A 235 -2.90 -7.68 9.79
CA TYR A 235 -4.29 -7.93 9.44
C TYR A 235 -5.16 -6.80 9.98
N VAL A 236 -6.00 -6.25 9.12
CA VAL A 236 -6.90 -5.17 9.48
C VAL A 236 -8.32 -5.52 9.09
N PHE A 237 -9.27 -5.08 9.90
CA PHE A 237 -10.68 -5.13 9.56
C PHE A 237 -11.09 -3.78 8.99
N ILE A 238 -11.61 -3.78 7.75
CA ILE A 238 -12.16 -2.60 7.11
C ILE A 238 -13.68 -2.74 7.10
N SER A 239 -14.39 -1.75 7.66
CA SER A 239 -15.85 -1.77 7.67
C SER A 239 -16.40 -1.72 6.23
N PRO A 240 -17.43 -2.52 5.89
CA PRO A 240 -18.09 -2.45 4.59
C PRO A 240 -18.68 -1.06 4.32
N ALA A 241 -18.78 -0.69 3.05
CA ALA A 241 -19.52 0.50 2.67
C ALA A 241 -21.01 0.40 3.11
N PRO A 242 -21.71 1.53 3.34
CA PRO A 242 -23.12 1.51 3.74
C PRO A 242 -24.02 0.69 2.81
N LEU A 243 -23.78 0.79 1.50
CA LEU A 243 -24.51 0.00 0.50
C LEU A 243 -24.18 -1.50 0.60
N ALA A 244 -22.91 -1.88 0.79
CA ALA A 244 -22.52 -3.27 1.01
C ALA A 244 -23.18 -3.84 2.27
N THR A 245 -23.26 -3.04 3.32
CA THR A 245 -23.96 -3.38 4.57
C THR A 245 -25.44 -3.65 4.33
N ALA A 246 -26.12 -2.79 3.56
CA ALA A 246 -27.52 -3.00 3.18
C ALA A 246 -27.71 -4.30 2.36
N ILE A 247 -26.78 -4.60 1.45
CA ILE A 247 -26.81 -5.85 0.67
C ILE A 247 -26.65 -7.07 1.58
N TYR A 248 -25.74 -7.04 2.56
CA TYR A 248 -25.59 -8.14 3.51
C TYR A 248 -26.88 -8.40 4.30
N PHE A 249 -27.53 -7.36 4.80
CA PHE A 249 -28.81 -7.50 5.49
C PHE A 249 -29.93 -7.99 4.58
N GLY A 250 -29.97 -7.52 3.33
CA GLY A 250 -30.92 -8.01 2.32
C GLY A 250 -30.75 -9.50 2.04
N MET A 251 -29.52 -9.96 1.83
CA MET A 251 -29.22 -11.38 1.63
C MET A 251 -29.56 -12.21 2.87
N LEU A 252 -29.24 -11.72 4.07
CA LEU A 252 -29.60 -12.40 5.32
C LEU A 252 -31.12 -12.54 5.45
N ALA A 253 -31.89 -11.51 5.12
CA ALA A 253 -33.36 -11.56 5.15
C ALA A 253 -33.92 -12.56 4.13
N ILE A 254 -33.35 -12.64 2.92
CA ILE A 254 -33.74 -13.65 1.91
C ILE A 254 -33.44 -15.07 2.42
N ILE A 255 -32.29 -15.29 3.03
CA ILE A 255 -31.92 -16.60 3.58
C ILE A 255 -32.87 -16.96 4.74
N LEU A 256 -33.13 -16.03 5.66
CA LEU A 256 -34.03 -16.27 6.80
C LEU A 256 -35.47 -16.54 6.36
N THR A 257 -35.98 -15.82 5.37
CA THR A 257 -37.32 -16.08 4.79
C THR A 257 -37.37 -17.42 4.08
N CYS A 258 -36.32 -17.81 3.36
CA CYS A 258 -36.22 -19.14 2.74
C CYS A 258 -36.21 -20.25 3.80
N VAL A 259 -35.38 -20.11 4.84
CA VAL A 259 -35.31 -21.07 5.96
C VAL A 259 -36.64 -21.16 6.70
N LEU A 260 -37.28 -20.02 6.99
CA LEU A 260 -38.59 -19.97 7.64
C LEU A 260 -39.65 -20.63 6.76
N TYR A 261 -39.65 -20.36 5.44
CA TYR A 261 -40.55 -21.00 4.49
C TYR A 261 -40.36 -22.51 4.45
N LEU A 262 -39.12 -23.00 4.39
CA LEU A 262 -38.79 -24.42 4.43
C LEU A 262 -39.20 -25.04 5.77
N TRP A 263 -38.99 -24.34 6.89
CA TRP A 263 -39.38 -24.79 8.22
C TRP A 263 -40.90 -24.89 8.39
N ILE A 264 -41.66 -23.86 7.98
CA ILE A 264 -43.13 -23.89 7.98
C ILE A 264 -43.62 -25.04 7.09
N ARG A 265 -43.08 -25.16 5.88
CA ARG A 265 -43.41 -26.24 4.94
C ARG A 265 -43.16 -27.63 5.54
N GLN A 266 -42.06 -27.81 6.25
CA GLN A 266 -41.72 -29.08 6.89
C GLN A 266 -42.59 -29.35 8.12
N ARG A 267 -42.86 -28.31 8.93
CA ARG A 267 -43.77 -28.36 10.08
C ARG A 267 -45.18 -28.76 9.65
N ASP A 268 -45.72 -28.17 8.59
CA ASP A 268 -47.05 -28.50 8.06
C ASP A 268 -47.14 -29.95 7.57
N LYS A 269 -46.10 -30.42 6.85
CA LYS A 269 -46.02 -31.83 6.43
C LYS A 269 -46.01 -32.76 7.65
N ASN A 270 -45.18 -32.48 8.65
CA ASN A 270 -45.06 -33.29 9.85
C ASN A 270 -46.35 -33.29 10.68
N ASN A 271 -47.02 -32.14 10.79
CA ASN A 271 -48.30 -32.02 11.48
C ASN A 271 -49.40 -32.80 10.76
N ALA A 272 -49.47 -32.72 9.42
CA ALA A 272 -50.39 -33.51 8.61
C ALA A 272 -50.14 -35.01 8.77
N LEU A 273 -48.88 -35.48 8.73
CA LEU A 273 -48.54 -36.89 8.97
C LEU A 273 -48.99 -37.40 10.35
N LYS A 274 -48.93 -36.55 11.38
CA LYS A 274 -49.39 -36.88 12.74
C LYS A 274 -50.92 -36.91 12.86
N SER A 275 -51.62 -35.97 12.23
CA SER A 275 -53.08 -35.87 12.34
C SER A 275 -53.83 -36.81 11.37
N TRP A 276 -53.23 -37.14 10.23
CA TRP A 276 -53.86 -37.96 9.19
C TRP A 276 -53.85 -39.45 9.50
N GLN A 277 -54.92 -40.13 9.11
CA GLN A 277 -55.09 -41.57 9.30
C GLN A 277 -54.51 -42.35 8.11
N GLN A 278 -54.19 -43.62 8.32
CA GLN A 278 -53.70 -44.49 7.26
C GLN A 278 -54.87 -45.07 6.46
N HIS A 279 -54.76 -45.04 5.13
CA HIS A 279 -55.71 -45.63 4.18
C HIS A 279 -54.96 -46.46 3.15
N THR A 280 -55.54 -47.59 2.77
CA THR A 280 -55.02 -48.45 1.70
C THR A 280 -55.78 -48.12 0.43
N VAL A 281 -55.06 -47.70 -0.61
CA VAL A 281 -55.63 -47.33 -1.91
C VAL A 281 -56.42 -48.51 -2.49
N LYS A 282 -57.67 -48.27 -2.86
CA LYS A 282 -58.55 -49.24 -3.53
C LYS A 282 -58.54 -49.05 -5.05
N GLN A 283 -58.94 -50.10 -5.78
CA GLN A 283 -59.07 -50.06 -7.22
C GLN A 283 -59.96 -48.89 -7.69
N GLY A 284 -59.44 -48.08 -8.63
CA GLY A 284 -60.14 -46.91 -9.19
C GLY A 284 -60.03 -45.61 -8.39
N GLU A 285 -59.40 -45.61 -7.21
CA GLU A 285 -59.15 -44.37 -6.46
C GLU A 285 -58.03 -43.56 -7.13
N THR A 286 -58.32 -42.29 -7.40
CA THR A 286 -57.32 -41.32 -7.87
C THR A 286 -56.92 -40.40 -6.73
N ILE A 287 -55.74 -39.79 -6.85
CA ILE A 287 -55.28 -38.82 -5.85
C ILE A 287 -56.23 -37.61 -5.75
N GLN A 288 -56.83 -37.22 -6.87
CA GLN A 288 -57.84 -36.16 -6.93
C GLN A 288 -59.13 -36.58 -6.22
N SER A 289 -59.72 -37.72 -6.60
CA SER A 289 -60.99 -38.16 -6.00
C SER A 289 -60.86 -38.41 -4.49
N LEU A 290 -59.71 -38.91 -4.05
CA LEU A 290 -59.45 -39.15 -2.63
C LEU A 290 -59.25 -37.85 -1.84
N ALA A 291 -58.55 -36.86 -2.41
CA ALA A 291 -58.35 -35.56 -1.78
C ALA A 291 -59.66 -34.76 -1.68
N GLU A 292 -60.46 -34.72 -2.76
CA GLU A 292 -61.77 -34.05 -2.81
C GLU A 292 -62.75 -34.66 -1.80
N SER A 293 -62.80 -35.99 -1.71
CA SER A 293 -63.66 -36.68 -0.72
C SER A 293 -63.36 -36.31 0.73
N ARG A 294 -62.19 -35.72 0.99
CA ARG A 294 -61.69 -35.33 2.31
C ARG A 294 -61.55 -33.81 2.48
N GLY A 295 -62.03 -33.03 1.52
CA GLY A 295 -61.99 -31.56 1.59
C GLY A 295 -60.57 -30.99 1.58
N GLU A 296 -59.60 -31.69 0.98
CA GLU A 296 -58.20 -31.30 0.97
C GLU A 296 -57.68 -31.21 -0.47
N SER A 297 -56.62 -30.41 -0.70
CA SER A 297 -56.04 -30.32 -2.05
C SER A 297 -55.23 -31.58 -2.40
N TRP A 298 -55.41 -32.07 -3.64
CA TRP A 298 -54.65 -33.23 -4.14
C TRP A 298 -53.14 -32.97 -4.12
N GLN A 299 -52.69 -31.73 -4.33
CA GLN A 299 -51.27 -31.35 -4.23
C GLN A 299 -50.73 -31.51 -2.81
N LYS A 300 -51.53 -31.15 -1.78
CA LYS A 300 -51.14 -31.33 -0.38
C LYS A 300 -51.16 -32.81 0.00
N LEU A 301 -52.14 -33.58 -0.46
CA LEU A 301 -52.19 -35.04 -0.28
C LEU A 301 -50.96 -35.73 -0.90
N ALA A 302 -50.60 -35.36 -2.13
CA ALA A 302 -49.40 -35.84 -2.82
C ALA A 302 -48.12 -35.49 -2.06
N LYS A 303 -47.99 -34.22 -1.65
CA LYS A 303 -46.82 -33.68 -0.94
C LYS A 303 -46.60 -34.33 0.42
N VAL A 304 -47.66 -34.57 1.19
CA VAL A 304 -47.58 -35.23 2.51
C VAL A 304 -47.12 -36.68 2.37
N ASN A 305 -47.66 -37.39 1.37
CA ASN A 305 -47.31 -38.79 1.07
C ASN A 305 -46.06 -38.96 0.20
N SER A 306 -45.40 -37.87 -0.18
CA SER A 306 -44.21 -37.87 -1.05
C SER A 306 -44.44 -38.54 -2.42
N ILE A 307 -45.66 -38.44 -2.95
CA ILE A 307 -46.06 -38.96 -4.26
C ILE A 307 -45.57 -37.97 -5.33
N LYS A 308 -44.81 -38.46 -6.32
CA LYS A 308 -44.22 -37.66 -7.41
C LYS A 308 -45.05 -37.77 -8.69
N ALA A 309 -44.89 -36.81 -9.60
CA ALA A 309 -45.45 -36.90 -10.95
C ALA A 309 -45.07 -38.24 -11.62
N PRO A 310 -46.00 -38.94 -12.29
CA PRO A 310 -47.32 -38.51 -12.76
C PRO A 310 -48.47 -38.59 -11.72
N TYR A 311 -48.17 -38.69 -10.42
CA TYR A 311 -49.14 -38.71 -9.30
C TYR A 311 -50.14 -39.88 -9.32
N VAL A 312 -49.69 -41.01 -9.88
CA VAL A 312 -50.48 -42.24 -9.95
C VAL A 312 -50.48 -42.93 -8.58
N LEU A 313 -51.67 -43.31 -8.12
CA LEU A 313 -51.82 -44.17 -6.94
C LEU A 313 -51.80 -45.63 -7.37
N VAL A 314 -50.93 -46.42 -6.74
CA VAL A 314 -50.88 -47.87 -6.95
C VAL A 314 -51.79 -48.54 -5.92
N GLU A 315 -52.70 -49.39 -6.40
CA GLU A 315 -53.60 -50.17 -5.55
C GLU A 315 -52.83 -50.96 -4.47
N GLY A 316 -53.34 -50.98 -3.24
CA GLY A 316 -52.69 -51.62 -2.11
C GLY A 316 -51.61 -50.77 -1.40
N THR A 317 -51.24 -49.62 -1.95
CA THR A 317 -50.28 -48.71 -1.30
C THR A 317 -50.90 -48.05 -0.06
N LYS A 318 -50.16 -48.06 1.05
CA LYS A 318 -50.55 -47.38 2.29
C LYS A 318 -50.19 -45.90 2.20
N ILE A 319 -51.20 -45.04 2.29
CA ILE A 319 -51.04 -43.59 2.29
C ILE A 319 -51.73 -42.96 3.50
N ARG A 320 -51.31 -41.75 3.87
CA ARG A 320 -51.94 -40.92 4.90
C ARG A 320 -53.00 -40.03 4.25
N ILE A 321 -54.22 -40.05 4.77
CA ILE A 321 -55.32 -39.19 4.31
C ILE A 321 -55.91 -38.40 5.49
N PRO A 322 -56.46 -37.19 5.26
CA PRO A 322 -57.12 -36.43 6.31
C PRO A 322 -58.22 -37.26 7.01
N ARG A 323 -58.40 -37.04 8.31
CA ARG A 323 -59.55 -37.61 9.04
C ARG A 323 -60.82 -36.97 8.50
N LYS A 324 -61.91 -37.74 8.44
CA LYS A 324 -63.23 -37.19 8.10
C LYS A 324 -63.67 -36.33 9.28
N ASN A 325 -63.98 -35.06 9.05
CA ASN A 325 -64.76 -34.28 10.01
C ASN A 325 -66.19 -34.84 10.06
#